data_AF-A0A3C0X3D2-F1
#
_entry.id   AF-A0A3C0X3D2-F1
#
_cell.length_a   1.000
_cell.length_b   1.000
_cell.length_c   1.000
_cell.angle_alpha   90.00
_cell.angle_beta   90.00
_cell.angle_gamma   90.00
#
_symmetry.space_group_name_H-M   'P 1'
#
loop_
_entity.id
_entity.type
_entity.pdbx_description
1 polymer ?
#
loop_
_entity_poly.entity_id
_entity_poly.type
_entity_poly.pdbx_seq_one_letter_code
_entity_poly.pdbx_strand_id
1 'polypeptide(L)'
;MDKVTELFGSNVFNDSVMIERLPKDTYKILKSAIKEGKGIDSSIADTVASAMKDWAIEKGATHYTHWFQPLTGITAEKHDSFITPTGDGHVIMEFSGKELIKGEPDASSFPSGGLRATFEARGYTAWDPSSYAFVKDDTLCIPTAFCSFSGEALDQKTPLLRSMDAINKQALRIARVFGMTDVKKVTATVGPEQEYFLVDKKMYDKRPDLIYCGRTLIGAMPPKGQEMDDHYFGVLKPRIAAFMRDLDSELWKLGVLAKTEHNEVAPAQHELAPIFTTTNIAADHNQLTMEIMKKVALRHDLVCLLHEK
;
A
#
# COMPACT_ATOMS: atom_id res chain seq x y z
N MET A 1 25.20 8.44 -4.55
CA MET A 1 24.08 7.60 -4.99
C MET A 1 24.18 6.34 -4.17
N ASP A 2 23.27 6.17 -3.21
CA ASP A 2 23.18 4.92 -2.47
C ASP A 2 22.99 3.79 -3.49
N LYS A 3 23.66 2.67 -3.25
CA LYS A 3 23.52 1.52 -4.15
C LYS A 3 22.05 1.10 -4.10
N VAL A 4 21.39 0.85 -5.24
CA VAL A 4 19.96 0.44 -5.26
C VAL A 4 19.70 -0.74 -4.30
N THR A 5 20.70 -1.60 -4.11
CA THR A 5 20.68 -2.71 -3.15
C THR A 5 20.57 -2.30 -1.68
N GLU A 6 21.10 -1.14 -1.30
CA GLU A 6 21.00 -0.56 0.06
C GLU A 6 19.70 0.23 0.23
N LEU A 7 19.24 0.87 -0.85
CA LEU A 7 17.98 1.62 -0.86
C LEU A 7 16.75 0.71 -0.78
N PHE A 8 16.80 -0.44 -1.46
CA PHE A 8 15.65 -1.32 -1.62
C PHE A 8 15.13 -1.85 -0.29
N GLY A 9 13.85 -1.64 -0.01
CA GLY A 9 13.18 -2.07 1.23
C GLY A 9 13.70 -1.38 2.48
N SER A 10 14.47 -0.28 2.35
CA SER A 10 15.07 0.42 3.49
C SER A 10 14.04 1.02 4.44
N ASN A 11 12.80 1.26 3.98
CA ASN A 11 11.69 1.76 4.79
C ASN A 11 10.65 0.66 5.10
N VAL A 12 11.03 -0.62 5.04
CA VAL A 12 10.13 -1.76 5.28
C VAL A 12 10.64 -2.61 6.45
N PHE A 13 9.74 -2.95 7.37
CA PHE A 13 10.01 -3.88 8.48
C PHE A 13 9.98 -5.34 7.98
N ASN A 14 10.91 -5.65 7.08
CA ASN A 14 10.99 -6.92 6.36
C ASN A 14 11.65 -8.04 7.18
N ASP A 15 11.76 -9.25 6.61
CA ASP A 15 12.37 -10.41 7.27
C ASP A 15 13.79 -10.13 7.81
N SER A 16 14.62 -9.37 7.08
CA SER A 16 15.99 -9.05 7.53
C SER A 16 15.97 -8.21 8.80
N VAL A 17 15.13 -7.18 8.83
CA VAL A 17 14.95 -6.29 9.99
C VAL A 17 14.35 -7.07 11.17
N MET A 18 13.36 -7.92 10.90
CA MET A 18 12.75 -8.77 11.93
C MET A 18 13.74 -9.75 12.55
N ILE A 19 14.62 -10.37 11.75
CA ILE A 19 15.65 -11.30 12.25
C ILE A 19 16.67 -10.56 13.13
N GLU A 20 17.03 -9.34 12.77
CA GLU A 20 17.99 -8.52 13.51
C GLU A 20 17.43 -8.03 14.86
N ARG A 21 16.14 -7.65 14.88
CA ARG A 21 15.54 -6.94 16.03
C ARG A 21 14.72 -7.82 16.96
N LEU A 22 14.10 -8.88 16.44
CA LEU A 22 13.23 -9.73 17.26
C LEU A 22 14.04 -10.85 17.90
N PRO A 23 13.70 -11.26 19.14
CA PRO A 23 14.19 -12.52 19.69
C PRO A 23 13.90 -13.68 18.74
N LYS A 24 14.84 -14.62 18.64
CA LYS A 24 14.79 -15.74 17.68
C LYS A 24 13.48 -16.54 17.75
N ASP A 25 12.95 -16.73 18.95
CA ASP A 25 11.71 -17.48 19.15
C ASP A 25 10.48 -16.66 18.78
N THR A 26 10.45 -15.36 19.10
CA THR A 26 9.43 -14.40 18.65
C THR A 26 9.34 -14.37 17.12
N TYR A 27 10.47 -14.26 16.42
CA TYR A 27 10.51 -14.28 14.96
C TYR A 27 9.95 -15.58 14.38
N LYS A 28 10.33 -16.74 14.94
CA LYS A 28 9.82 -18.04 14.47
C LYS A 28 8.30 -18.17 14.66
N ILE A 29 7.79 -17.74 15.82
CA ILE A 29 6.35 -17.78 16.12
C ILE A 29 5.60 -16.87 15.13
N LEU A 30 6.07 -15.64 14.93
CA LEU A 30 5.48 -14.70 13.97
C LEU A 30 5.50 -15.27 12.54
N LYS A 31 6.64 -15.82 12.10
CA LYS A 31 6.78 -16.38 10.75
C LYS A 31 5.90 -17.61 10.53
N SER A 32 5.75 -18.47 11.55
CA SER A 32 4.81 -19.60 11.54
C SER A 32 3.37 -19.12 11.44
N ALA A 33 2.97 -18.11 12.22
CA ALA A 33 1.63 -17.53 12.16
C ALA A 33 1.30 -17.00 10.76
N ILE A 34 2.21 -16.24 10.14
CA ILE A 34 2.07 -15.72 8.77
C ILE A 34 1.94 -16.87 7.75
N LYS A 35 2.81 -17.88 7.86
CA LYS A 35 2.82 -19.02 6.93
C LYS A 35 1.54 -19.85 7.01
N GLU A 36 1.01 -20.03 8.22
CA GLU A 36 -0.16 -20.83 8.51
C GLU A 36 -1.48 -20.06 8.41
N GLY A 37 -1.43 -18.72 8.23
CA GLY A 37 -2.61 -17.87 8.21
C GLY A 37 -3.33 -17.81 9.56
N LYS A 38 -2.57 -17.95 10.65
CA LYS A 38 -3.10 -17.88 12.03
C LYS A 38 -2.99 -16.46 12.57
N GLY A 39 -3.87 -16.12 13.51
CA GLY A 39 -3.76 -14.90 14.30
C GLY A 39 -2.45 -14.84 15.08
N ILE A 40 -1.99 -13.63 15.36
CA ILE A 40 -0.75 -13.39 16.11
C ILE A 40 -1.00 -13.71 17.58
N ASP A 41 -0.07 -14.46 18.18
CA ASP A 41 -0.13 -14.79 19.59
C ASP A 41 0.09 -13.53 20.44
N SER A 42 -0.80 -13.29 21.40
CA SER A 42 -0.71 -12.14 22.31
C SER A 42 0.60 -12.12 23.10
N SER A 43 1.22 -13.29 23.33
CA SER A 43 2.50 -13.40 24.03
C SER A 43 3.67 -12.75 23.28
N ILE A 44 3.60 -12.64 21.95
CA ILE A 44 4.65 -12.01 21.14
C ILE A 44 4.30 -10.57 20.73
N ALA A 45 3.04 -10.16 20.90
CA ALA A 45 2.53 -8.90 20.36
C ALA A 45 3.27 -7.68 20.88
N ASP A 46 3.46 -7.57 22.20
CA ASP A 46 4.15 -6.42 22.81
C ASP A 46 5.64 -6.37 22.42
N THR A 47 6.28 -7.54 22.27
CA THR A 47 7.67 -7.62 21.82
C THR A 47 7.81 -7.13 20.38
N VAL A 48 6.90 -7.56 19.50
CA VAL A 48 6.90 -7.12 18.09
C VAL A 48 6.57 -5.63 17.99
N ALA A 49 5.59 -5.14 18.75
CA ALA A 49 5.22 -3.72 18.77
C ALA A 49 6.39 -2.84 19.23
N SER A 50 7.06 -3.20 20.32
CA SER A 50 8.23 -2.45 20.80
C SER A 50 9.35 -2.41 19.75
N ALA A 51 9.70 -3.56 19.18
CA ALA A 51 10.76 -3.62 18.16
C ALA A 51 10.41 -2.85 16.88
N MET A 52 9.14 -2.89 16.47
CA MET A 52 8.64 -2.15 15.30
C MET A 52 8.62 -0.64 15.56
N LYS A 53 8.22 -0.21 16.75
CA LYS A 53 8.26 1.19 17.19
C LYS A 53 9.68 1.72 17.22
N ASP A 54 10.60 1.01 17.87
CA ASP A 54 11.99 1.46 17.99
C ASP A 54 12.64 1.59 16.61
N TRP A 55 12.41 0.61 15.72
CA TRP A 55 12.83 0.69 14.32
C TRP A 55 12.22 1.89 13.57
N ALA A 56 10.93 2.15 13.77
CA ALA A 56 10.25 3.25 13.11
C ALA A 56 10.77 4.61 13.60
N ILE A 57 11.01 4.77 14.90
CA ILE A 57 11.59 5.97 15.50
C ILE A 57 13.01 6.23 14.96
N GLU A 58 13.83 5.19 14.82
CA GLU A 58 15.16 5.31 14.18
C GLU A 58 15.08 5.78 12.72
N LYS A 59 13.96 5.50 12.05
CA LYS A 59 13.65 6.01 10.69
C LYS A 59 13.05 7.42 10.69
N GLY A 60 12.89 8.04 11.85
CA GLY A 60 12.31 9.37 12.02
C GLY A 60 10.82 9.38 12.30
N ALA A 61 10.17 8.21 12.44
CA ALA A 61 8.73 8.16 12.64
C ALA A 61 8.32 8.72 14.01
N THR A 62 7.31 9.59 13.98
CA THR A 62 6.72 10.20 15.20
C THR A 62 5.30 9.70 15.47
N HIS A 63 4.66 9.15 14.44
CA HIS A 63 3.30 8.64 14.46
C HIS A 63 3.26 7.21 13.93
N TYR A 64 2.15 6.53 14.19
CA TYR A 64 1.75 5.30 13.51
C TYR A 64 0.33 5.43 12.96
N THR A 65 0.00 4.59 12.00
CA THR A 65 -1.33 4.48 11.42
C THR A 65 -1.64 3.05 11.05
N HIS A 66 -2.88 2.63 11.28
CA HIS A 66 -3.44 1.47 10.59
C HIS A 66 -3.75 1.89 9.16
N TRP A 67 -3.00 1.36 8.21
CA TRP A 67 -3.14 1.65 6.79
C TRP A 67 -4.08 0.62 6.18
N PHE A 68 -5.20 1.06 5.60
CA PHE A 68 -6.20 0.18 4.99
C PHE A 68 -6.86 0.83 3.77
N GLN A 69 -7.60 0.02 3.01
CA GLN A 69 -8.27 0.42 1.78
C GLN A 69 -9.79 0.32 1.96
N PRO A 70 -10.47 1.37 2.46
CA PRO A 70 -11.92 1.38 2.56
C PRO A 70 -12.60 1.31 1.19
N LEU A 71 -13.93 1.15 1.19
CA LEU A 71 -14.75 1.07 -0.03
C LEU A 71 -14.82 2.38 -0.86
N THR A 72 -13.99 3.38 -0.55
CA THR A 72 -13.82 4.61 -1.34
C THR A 72 -12.88 4.45 -2.54
N GLY A 73 -12.12 3.34 -2.60
CA GLY A 73 -11.15 3.10 -3.68
C GLY A 73 -9.80 3.79 -3.50
N ILE A 74 -9.56 4.43 -2.35
CA ILE A 74 -8.27 5.00 -1.95
C ILE A 74 -7.88 4.48 -0.57
N THR A 75 -6.61 4.62 -0.21
CA THR A 75 -6.09 4.29 1.12
C THR A 75 -6.57 5.31 2.16
N ALA A 76 -6.72 4.85 3.40
CA ALA A 76 -7.06 5.68 4.55
C ALA A 76 -6.03 5.51 5.66
N GLU A 77 -5.79 6.63 6.34
CA GLU A 77 -4.81 6.73 7.42
C GLU A 77 -5.35 7.62 8.54
N LYS A 78 -5.15 7.17 9.77
CA LYS A 78 -5.38 7.95 10.99
C LYS A 78 -4.07 7.94 11.76
N HIS A 79 -3.44 9.10 11.88
CA HIS A 79 -2.11 9.22 12.47
C HIS A 79 -2.26 9.42 13.98
N ASP A 80 -1.82 8.44 14.74
CA ASP A 80 -1.75 8.47 16.19
C ASP A 80 -0.27 8.61 16.60
N SER A 81 0.03 9.52 17.52
CA SER A 81 1.41 9.72 18.00
C SER A 81 1.81 8.61 18.95
N PHE A 82 3.09 8.24 18.98
CA PHE A 82 3.63 7.35 20.01
C PHE A 82 3.73 8.01 21.39
N ILE A 83 3.49 9.32 21.49
CA ILE A 83 3.66 10.07 22.75
C ILE A 83 2.62 9.64 23.79
N THR A 84 3.11 9.17 24.94
CA THR A 84 2.35 9.02 26.17
C THR A 84 2.88 10.00 27.22
N PRO A 85 2.05 10.88 27.81
CA PRO A 85 2.47 11.78 28.87
C PRO A 85 2.76 11.01 30.16
N THR A 86 3.84 11.36 30.84
CA THR A 86 4.14 10.87 32.18
C THR A 86 3.61 11.85 33.24
N GLY A 87 3.30 11.34 34.44
CA GLY A 87 2.70 12.15 35.51
C GLY A 87 3.56 13.30 36.02
N ASP A 88 4.84 13.34 35.66
CA ASP A 88 5.83 14.37 36.01
C ASP A 88 6.06 15.41 34.89
N GLY A 89 5.25 15.39 33.82
CA GLY A 89 5.32 16.37 32.73
C GLY A 89 6.32 16.05 31.62
N HIS A 90 6.98 14.90 31.67
CA HIS A 90 7.76 14.35 30.56
C HIS A 90 6.86 13.56 29.59
N VAL A 91 7.45 13.11 28.49
CA VAL A 91 6.80 12.24 27.52
C VAL A 91 7.67 11.02 27.27
N ILE A 92 7.03 9.88 27.07
CA ILE A 92 7.66 8.65 26.61
C ILE A 92 7.00 8.21 25.31
N MET A 93 7.73 7.41 24.52
CA MET A 93 7.23 6.84 23.28
C MET A 93 6.78 5.40 23.53
N GLU A 94 5.49 5.15 23.48
CA GLU A 94 4.89 3.83 23.70
C GLU A 94 4.15 3.36 22.45
N PHE A 95 4.15 2.04 22.28
CA PHE A 95 3.35 1.36 21.28
C PHE A 95 3.12 -0.07 21.74
N SER A 96 1.87 -0.41 22.04
CA SER A 96 1.50 -1.69 22.63
C SER A 96 1.16 -2.74 21.58
N GLY A 97 1.30 -4.02 21.93
CA GLY A 97 0.84 -5.13 21.10
C GLY A 97 -0.66 -5.10 20.85
N LYS A 98 -1.43 -4.52 21.77
CA LYS A 98 -2.87 -4.29 21.61
C LYS A 98 -3.14 -3.33 20.46
N GLU A 99 -2.44 -2.19 20.43
CA GLU A 99 -2.56 -1.20 19.36
C GLU A 99 -2.06 -1.78 18.03
N LEU A 100 -0.97 -2.55 18.04
CA LEU A 100 -0.47 -3.22 16.84
C LEU A 100 -1.51 -4.18 16.24
N ILE A 101 -2.11 -5.05 17.05
CA ILE A 101 -3.04 -6.07 16.55
C ILE A 101 -4.36 -5.45 16.12
N LYS A 102 -4.88 -4.47 16.88
CA LYS A 102 -6.22 -3.94 16.69
C LYS A 102 -6.30 -2.44 16.96
N GLY A 103 -6.65 -1.68 15.94
CA GLY A 103 -7.08 -0.28 16.07
C GLY A 103 -8.60 -0.14 16.12
N GLU A 104 -9.07 0.95 16.72
CA GLU A 104 -10.50 1.28 16.82
C GLU A 104 -10.79 2.66 16.20
N PRO A 105 -10.67 2.82 14.87
CA PRO A 105 -10.98 4.09 14.23
C PRO A 105 -12.49 4.35 14.20
N ASP A 106 -12.87 5.63 14.19
CA ASP A 106 -14.24 6.03 13.88
C ASP A 106 -14.55 5.70 12.41
N ALA A 107 -15.59 4.91 12.17
CA ALA A 107 -16.03 4.52 10.83
C ALA A 107 -17.23 5.33 10.33
N SER A 108 -17.69 6.35 11.07
CA SER A 108 -18.91 7.11 10.77
C SER A 108 -18.94 7.74 9.39
N SER A 109 -17.77 8.06 8.84
CA SER A 109 -17.63 8.75 7.56
C SER A 109 -17.26 7.83 6.40
N PHE A 110 -17.01 6.53 6.64
CA PHE A 110 -16.70 5.60 5.54
C PHE A 110 -17.97 5.08 4.88
N PRO A 111 -17.97 4.91 3.53
CA PRO A 111 -19.10 4.31 2.83
C PRO A 111 -19.44 2.94 3.42
N SER A 112 -20.70 2.77 3.81
CA SER A 112 -21.21 1.54 4.42
C SER A 112 -22.21 0.80 3.52
N GLY A 113 -22.46 1.30 2.30
CA GLY A 113 -23.48 0.74 1.41
C GLY A 113 -24.92 0.83 1.97
N GLY A 114 -25.16 1.71 2.95
CA GLY A 114 -26.46 1.85 3.62
C GLY A 114 -26.72 0.82 4.72
N LEU A 115 -25.72 0.02 5.09
CA LEU A 115 -25.86 -1.08 6.06
C LEU A 115 -25.91 -0.62 7.53
N ARG A 116 -25.77 0.69 7.85
CA ARG A 116 -25.63 1.16 9.25
C ARG A 116 -26.28 2.51 9.55
N ALA A 117 -26.68 2.67 10.81
CA ALA A 117 -26.98 3.95 11.44
C ALA A 117 -25.72 4.55 12.11
N THR A 118 -25.62 5.87 12.19
CA THR A 118 -24.41 6.60 12.63
C THR A 118 -23.94 6.26 14.05
N PHE A 119 -24.84 5.79 14.92
CA PHE A 119 -24.48 5.39 16.29
C PHE A 119 -23.81 4.01 16.38
N GLU A 120 -23.89 3.19 15.33
CA GLU A 120 -23.22 1.87 15.22
C GLU A 120 -21.94 1.94 14.38
N ALA A 121 -21.44 3.16 14.16
CA ALA A 121 -20.34 3.43 13.25
C ALA A 121 -18.95 3.08 13.80
N ARG A 122 -18.85 2.25 14.83
CA ARG A 122 -17.54 1.78 15.30
C ARG A 122 -16.96 0.82 14.26
N GLY A 123 -15.73 1.08 13.85
CA GLY A 123 -14.95 0.19 13.01
C GLY A 123 -13.81 -0.44 13.79
N TYR A 124 -13.34 -1.58 13.30
CA TYR A 124 -12.17 -2.25 13.85
C TYR A 124 -11.18 -2.54 12.74
N THR A 125 -9.92 -2.23 12.99
CA THR A 125 -8.82 -2.64 12.14
C THR A 125 -8.14 -3.85 12.74
N ALA A 126 -7.63 -4.74 11.90
CA ALA A 126 -6.85 -5.90 12.29
C ALA A 126 -5.59 -5.97 11.44
N TRP A 127 -4.41 -6.04 12.07
CA TRP A 127 -3.15 -6.13 11.35
C TRP A 127 -3.09 -7.40 10.48
N ASP A 128 -2.72 -7.22 9.21
CA ASP A 128 -2.35 -8.30 8.31
C ASP A 128 -0.81 -8.47 8.29
N PRO A 129 -0.27 -9.47 9.01
CA PRO A 129 1.17 -9.68 9.08
C PRO A 129 1.75 -10.29 7.80
N SER A 130 0.92 -10.67 6.83
CA SER A 130 1.41 -11.13 5.52
C SER A 130 1.89 -9.98 4.62
N SER A 131 1.54 -8.74 4.97
CA SER A 131 2.04 -7.51 4.35
C SER A 131 2.90 -6.76 5.37
N TYR A 132 4.14 -6.41 4.99
CA TYR A 132 5.08 -5.82 5.93
C TYR A 132 4.68 -4.39 6.31
N ALA A 133 4.87 -4.03 7.57
CA ALA A 133 4.79 -2.65 8.00
C ALA A 133 5.91 -1.82 7.34
N PHE A 134 5.65 -0.56 7.07
CA PHE A 134 6.59 0.34 6.39
C PHE A 134 6.54 1.73 6.99
N VAL A 135 7.59 2.53 6.80
CA VAL A 135 7.62 3.95 7.18
C VAL A 135 7.44 4.81 5.95
N LYS A 136 6.48 5.74 6.01
CA LYS A 136 6.20 6.71 4.96
C LYS A 136 5.90 8.05 5.63
N ASP A 137 6.53 9.13 5.15
CA ASP A 137 6.32 10.50 5.66
C ASP A 137 6.35 10.58 7.20
N ASP A 138 7.43 10.09 7.81
CA ASP A 138 7.63 10.07 9.27
C ASP A 138 6.51 9.36 10.08
N THR A 139 5.82 8.42 9.44
CA THR A 139 4.74 7.63 10.04
C THR A 139 4.93 6.14 9.79
N LEU A 140 4.79 5.34 10.84
CA LEU A 140 4.72 3.88 10.74
C LEU A 140 3.34 3.45 10.21
N CYS A 141 3.30 2.92 8.99
CA CYS A 141 2.10 2.39 8.37
C CYS A 141 2.00 0.88 8.58
N ILE A 142 0.90 0.43 9.19
CA ILE A 142 0.63 -0.97 9.52
C ILE A 142 -0.50 -1.46 8.60
N PRO A 143 -0.22 -2.35 7.61
CA PRO A 143 -1.24 -2.84 6.70
C PRO A 143 -2.34 -3.61 7.43
N THR A 144 -3.59 -3.17 7.31
CA THR A 144 -4.69 -3.73 8.10
C THR A 144 -5.92 -4.04 7.26
N ALA A 145 -6.68 -5.03 7.73
CA ALA A 145 -8.06 -5.25 7.31
C ALA A 145 -9.01 -4.38 8.15
N PHE A 146 -10.15 -3.97 7.61
CA PHE A 146 -11.12 -3.10 8.26
C PHE A 146 -12.55 -3.65 8.20
N CYS A 147 -13.21 -3.75 9.35
CA CYS A 147 -14.54 -4.33 9.48
C CYS A 147 -15.49 -3.55 10.39
N SER A 148 -16.79 -3.84 10.28
CA SER A 148 -17.82 -3.34 11.19
C SER A 148 -17.60 -3.76 12.63
N PHE A 149 -18.33 -3.08 13.52
CA PHE A 149 -18.76 -3.68 14.78
C PHE A 149 -19.46 -5.06 14.64
N SER A 150 -20.36 -5.21 13.68
CA SER A 150 -21.03 -6.48 13.30
C SER A 150 -20.15 -7.50 12.53
N GLY A 151 -18.89 -7.17 12.21
CA GLY A 151 -17.96 -8.07 11.50
C GLY A 151 -18.08 -8.13 9.96
N GLU A 152 -18.85 -7.23 9.33
CA GLU A 152 -18.89 -7.10 7.87
C GLU A 152 -17.62 -6.41 7.37
N ALA A 153 -17.14 -6.78 6.20
CA ALA A 153 -15.98 -6.15 5.59
C ALA A 153 -16.34 -4.73 5.12
N LEU A 154 -15.53 -3.74 5.52
CA LEU A 154 -15.62 -2.36 5.05
C LEU A 154 -14.40 -1.94 4.22
N ASP A 155 -13.63 -2.91 3.78
CA ASP A 155 -12.44 -2.74 2.98
C ASP A 155 -12.44 -3.61 1.73
N GLN A 156 -11.46 -3.34 0.88
CA GLN A 156 -11.15 -4.19 -0.28
C GLN A 156 -10.26 -5.38 0.11
N LYS A 157 -9.52 -5.27 1.22
CA LYS A 157 -8.54 -6.28 1.62
C LYS A 157 -9.17 -7.56 2.16
N THR A 158 -10.19 -7.46 3.02
CA THR A 158 -10.86 -8.65 3.57
C THR A 158 -11.50 -9.51 2.48
N PRO A 159 -12.27 -8.96 1.51
CA PRO A 159 -12.80 -9.74 0.39
C PRO A 159 -11.70 -10.36 -0.48
N LEU A 160 -10.59 -9.65 -0.71
CA LEU A 160 -9.45 -10.16 -1.48
C LEU A 160 -8.82 -11.39 -0.81
N LEU A 161 -8.52 -11.31 0.48
CA LEU A 161 -7.95 -12.42 1.26
C LEU A 161 -8.89 -13.65 1.26
N ARG A 162 -10.20 -13.43 1.44
CA ARG A 162 -11.22 -14.50 1.36
C ARG A 162 -11.27 -15.14 -0.03
N SER A 163 -11.13 -14.34 -1.09
CA SER A 163 -11.08 -14.82 -2.47
C SER A 163 -9.84 -15.69 -2.73
N MET A 164 -8.68 -15.26 -2.23
CA MET A 164 -7.44 -16.02 -2.31
C MET A 164 -7.57 -17.39 -1.62
N ASP A 165 -8.17 -17.44 -0.44
CA ASP A 165 -8.43 -18.70 0.29
C ASP A 165 -9.42 -19.60 -0.45
N ALA A 166 -10.47 -19.03 -1.04
CA ALA A 166 -11.44 -19.77 -1.83
C ALA A 166 -10.77 -20.42 -3.05
N ILE A 167 -9.96 -19.68 -3.80
CA ILE A 167 -9.19 -20.17 -4.94
C ILE A 167 -8.22 -21.27 -4.50
N ASN A 168 -7.45 -21.05 -3.43
CA ASN A 168 -6.51 -22.03 -2.88
C ASN A 168 -7.21 -23.36 -2.56
N LYS A 169 -8.37 -23.32 -1.87
CA LYS A 169 -9.15 -24.52 -1.52
C LYS A 169 -9.59 -25.30 -2.76
N GLN A 170 -10.11 -24.61 -3.78
CA GLN A 170 -10.57 -25.28 -5.01
C GLN A 170 -9.41 -25.79 -5.86
N ALA A 171 -8.32 -25.02 -5.97
CA ALA A 171 -7.12 -25.42 -6.68
C ALA A 171 -6.51 -26.70 -6.06
N LEU A 172 -6.42 -26.78 -4.73
CA LEU A 172 -5.96 -27.99 -4.04
C LEU A 172 -6.88 -29.20 -4.29
N ARG A 173 -8.20 -28.99 -4.37
CA ARG A 173 -9.15 -30.06 -4.71
C ARG A 173 -8.83 -30.65 -6.08
N ILE A 174 -8.58 -29.79 -7.07
CA ILE A 174 -8.26 -30.22 -8.45
C ILE A 174 -6.86 -30.83 -8.52
N ALA A 175 -5.86 -30.24 -7.87
CA ALA A 175 -4.49 -30.76 -7.83
C ALA A 175 -4.44 -32.22 -7.33
N ARG A 176 -5.25 -32.55 -6.31
CA ARG A 176 -5.38 -33.93 -5.79
C ARG A 176 -5.93 -34.91 -6.83
N VAL A 177 -6.82 -34.47 -7.73
CA VAL A 177 -7.33 -35.32 -8.83
C VAL A 177 -6.20 -35.69 -9.80
N PHE A 178 -5.22 -34.81 -9.98
CA PHE A 178 -4.02 -35.06 -10.79
C PHE A 178 -2.89 -35.78 -10.03
N GLY A 179 -3.15 -36.32 -8.83
CA GLY A 179 -2.18 -37.06 -8.03
C GLY A 179 -1.20 -36.20 -7.22
N MET A 180 -1.35 -34.88 -7.24
CA MET A 180 -0.51 -33.95 -6.46
C MET A 180 -0.98 -33.91 -4.99
N THR A 181 -0.51 -34.86 -4.18
CA THR A 181 -0.94 -35.04 -2.77
C THR A 181 -0.04 -34.35 -1.74
N ASP A 182 1.15 -33.96 -2.16
CA ASP A 182 2.17 -33.24 -1.40
C ASP A 182 1.93 -31.72 -1.38
N VAL A 183 1.25 -31.17 -2.40
CA VAL A 183 0.91 -29.74 -2.49
C VAL A 183 0.02 -29.29 -1.32
N LYS A 184 0.50 -28.30 -0.56
CA LYS A 184 -0.20 -27.78 0.64
C LYS A 184 -0.92 -26.45 0.43
N LYS A 185 -0.49 -25.65 -0.55
CA LYS A 185 -1.03 -24.33 -0.83
C LYS A 185 -0.80 -23.96 -2.30
N VAL A 186 -1.79 -23.34 -2.92
CA VAL A 186 -1.71 -22.70 -4.23
C VAL A 186 -1.92 -21.21 -4.00
N THR A 187 -0.99 -20.38 -4.47
CA THR A 187 -1.02 -18.92 -4.27
C THR A 187 -1.05 -18.24 -5.62
N ALA A 188 -1.97 -17.31 -5.81
CA ALA A 188 -2.02 -16.50 -7.02
C ALA A 188 -0.99 -15.36 -6.94
N THR A 189 -0.44 -15.00 -8.09
CA THR A 189 0.49 -13.88 -8.26
C THR A 189 -0.04 -12.89 -9.27
N VAL A 190 0.23 -11.60 -9.06
CA VAL A 190 -0.22 -10.50 -9.92
C VAL A 190 0.96 -9.57 -10.17
N GLY A 191 1.15 -9.18 -11.43
CA GLY A 191 2.02 -8.08 -11.86
C GLY A 191 1.13 -6.99 -12.48
N PRO A 192 0.83 -5.90 -11.77
CA PRO A 192 -0.01 -4.84 -12.30
C PRO A 192 0.79 -3.96 -13.28
N GLU A 193 0.18 -3.58 -14.39
CA GLU A 193 0.72 -2.59 -15.34
C GLU A 193 -0.06 -1.29 -15.12
N GLN A 194 0.58 -0.29 -14.52
CA GLN A 194 -0.10 0.93 -14.07
C GLN A 194 0.14 2.06 -15.07
N GLU A 195 -0.87 2.33 -15.88
CA GLU A 195 -0.91 3.50 -16.76
C GLU A 195 -1.35 4.76 -16.01
N TYR A 196 -0.87 5.92 -16.46
CA TYR A 196 -1.20 7.23 -15.91
C TYR A 196 -0.89 8.37 -16.89
N PHE A 197 -1.48 9.55 -16.67
CA PHE A 197 -1.16 10.77 -17.42
C PHE A 197 -0.40 11.78 -16.57
N LEU A 198 0.56 12.50 -17.16
CA LEU A 198 1.28 13.59 -16.52
C LEU A 198 0.97 14.94 -17.19
N VAL A 199 0.31 15.83 -16.46
CA VAL A 199 -0.04 17.17 -16.94
C VAL A 199 0.80 18.21 -16.23
N ASP A 200 1.20 19.26 -16.96
CA ASP A 200 1.87 20.42 -16.35
C ASP A 200 0.97 21.08 -15.31
N LYS A 201 1.47 21.29 -14.09
CA LYS A 201 0.68 21.81 -12.99
C LYS A 201 0.04 23.16 -13.31
N LYS A 202 0.73 24.05 -14.03
CA LYS A 202 0.18 25.37 -14.40
C LYS A 202 -0.95 25.27 -15.42
N MET A 203 -0.99 24.22 -16.23
CA MET A 203 -2.11 23.96 -17.14
C MET A 203 -3.27 23.30 -16.40
N TYR A 204 -2.97 22.35 -15.50
CA TYR A 204 -3.96 21.71 -14.63
C TYR A 204 -4.71 22.74 -13.77
N ASP A 205 -3.99 23.67 -13.14
CA ASP A 205 -4.57 24.71 -12.27
C ASP A 205 -5.54 25.66 -13.02
N LYS A 206 -5.47 25.70 -14.37
CA LYS A 206 -6.38 26.46 -15.24
C LYS A 206 -7.63 25.68 -15.65
N ARG A 207 -7.75 24.42 -15.24
CA ARG A 207 -8.81 23.49 -15.66
C ARG A 207 -9.60 23.00 -14.46
N PRO A 208 -10.63 23.74 -14.02
CA PRO A 208 -11.51 23.35 -12.92
C PRO A 208 -12.12 21.95 -13.11
N ASP A 209 -12.41 21.55 -14.34
CA ASP A 209 -12.92 20.22 -14.65
C ASP A 209 -11.91 19.11 -14.35
N LEU A 210 -10.62 19.28 -14.67
CA LEU A 210 -9.57 18.35 -14.24
C LEU A 210 -9.42 18.30 -12.72
N ILE A 211 -9.57 19.45 -12.05
CA ILE A 211 -9.44 19.55 -10.59
C ILE A 211 -10.56 18.78 -9.87
N TYR A 212 -11.81 19.00 -10.28
CA TYR A 212 -12.97 18.45 -9.57
C TYR A 212 -13.39 17.08 -10.08
N CYS A 213 -13.16 16.77 -11.35
CA CYS A 213 -13.65 15.53 -11.97
C CYS A 213 -12.53 14.54 -12.29
N GLY A 214 -11.25 14.93 -12.14
CA GLY A 214 -10.10 14.09 -12.52
C GLY A 214 -9.95 13.88 -14.04
N ARG A 215 -10.85 14.44 -14.85
CA ARG A 215 -10.91 14.33 -16.31
C ARG A 215 -11.44 15.60 -16.94
N THR A 216 -11.14 15.82 -18.22
CA THR A 216 -11.71 16.94 -18.96
C THR A 216 -13.19 16.70 -19.27
N LEU A 217 -14.07 17.65 -18.94
CA LEU A 217 -15.50 17.58 -19.27
C LEU A 217 -15.81 18.16 -20.65
N ILE A 218 -15.00 19.14 -21.05
CA ILE A 218 -15.11 19.82 -22.35
C ILE A 218 -13.71 20.01 -22.95
N GLY A 219 -13.65 20.07 -24.27
CA GLY A 219 -12.40 20.29 -24.99
C GLY A 219 -12.50 19.83 -26.42
N ALA A 220 -11.80 20.52 -27.32
CA ALA A 220 -11.59 20.01 -28.66
C ALA A 220 -10.68 18.79 -28.59
N MET A 221 -10.91 17.83 -29.49
CA MET A 221 -9.99 16.70 -29.66
C MET A 221 -8.59 17.21 -30.02
N PRO A 222 -7.53 16.55 -29.52
CA PRO A 222 -6.18 16.95 -29.88
C PRO A 222 -5.98 16.80 -31.39
N PRO A 223 -5.21 17.69 -32.04
CA PRO A 223 -4.93 17.61 -33.48
C PRO A 223 -4.26 16.29 -33.90
N LYS A 224 -3.60 15.61 -32.96
CA LYS A 224 -3.07 14.26 -33.09
C LYS A 224 -3.50 13.44 -31.87
N GLY A 225 -4.20 12.34 -32.11
CA GLY A 225 -4.65 11.40 -31.08
C GLY A 225 -3.62 10.30 -30.82
N GLN A 226 -4.05 9.04 -30.94
CA GLN A 226 -3.22 7.84 -30.78
C GLN A 226 -2.39 7.48 -32.02
N GLU A 227 -2.36 8.35 -33.03
CA GLU A 227 -1.74 8.12 -34.34
C GLU A 227 -0.23 8.49 -34.34
N MET A 228 0.38 8.60 -33.16
CA MET A 228 1.80 8.96 -33.01
C MET A 228 2.66 7.71 -32.85
N ASP A 229 3.05 7.11 -33.98
CA ASP A 229 3.98 5.98 -34.05
C ASP A 229 5.34 6.28 -33.38
N ASP A 230 5.66 7.56 -33.17
CA ASP A 230 6.88 8.06 -32.54
C ASP A 230 6.76 8.24 -31.02
N HIS A 231 5.57 8.06 -30.42
CA HIS A 231 5.36 8.26 -28.98
C HIS A 231 5.48 6.98 -28.17
N TYR A 232 4.92 5.87 -28.66
CA TYR A 232 5.02 4.58 -27.98
C TYR A 232 6.46 4.09 -27.93
N PHE A 233 6.99 3.85 -26.72
CA PHE A 233 8.43 3.64 -26.48
C PHE A 233 9.35 4.75 -27.02
N GLY A 234 8.80 5.91 -27.33
CA GLY A 234 9.54 7.09 -27.76
C GLY A 234 10.43 7.65 -26.64
N VAL A 235 11.36 8.54 -27.00
CA VAL A 235 12.30 9.14 -26.05
C VAL A 235 11.56 9.91 -24.94
N LEU A 236 11.85 9.56 -23.69
CA LEU A 236 11.31 10.26 -22.52
C LEU A 236 11.82 11.71 -22.47
N LYS A 237 10.90 12.67 -22.32
CA LYS A 237 11.27 14.07 -22.11
C LYS A 237 12.07 14.18 -20.80
N PRO A 238 13.11 15.03 -20.70
CA PRO A 238 13.98 15.10 -19.52
C PRO A 238 13.24 15.30 -18.18
N ARG A 239 12.16 16.10 -18.17
CA ARG A 239 11.32 16.31 -16.98
C ARG A 239 10.58 15.04 -16.56
N ILE A 240 10.07 14.27 -17.52
CA ILE A 240 9.36 13.02 -17.25
C ILE A 240 10.35 11.96 -16.75
N ALA A 241 11.52 11.85 -17.38
CA ALA A 241 12.60 10.97 -16.91
C ALA A 241 13.13 11.36 -15.51
N ALA A 242 13.05 12.63 -15.11
CA ALA A 242 13.39 13.06 -13.75
C ALA A 242 12.32 12.63 -12.74
N PHE A 243 11.04 12.79 -13.08
CA PHE A 243 9.91 12.29 -12.28
C PHE A 243 9.99 10.76 -12.08
N MET A 244 10.17 10.01 -13.18
CA MET A 244 10.27 8.55 -13.19
C MET A 244 11.40 8.02 -12.31
N ARG A 245 12.61 8.60 -12.40
CA ARG A 245 13.74 8.23 -11.52
C ARG A 245 13.48 8.49 -10.04
N ASP A 246 12.76 9.56 -9.72
CA ASP A 246 12.40 9.91 -8.35
C ASP A 246 11.30 8.97 -7.82
N LEU A 247 10.33 8.62 -8.67
CA LEU A 247 9.30 7.63 -8.39
C LEU A 247 9.92 6.26 -8.11
N ASP A 248 10.82 5.77 -8.96
CA ASP A 248 11.57 4.52 -8.75
C ASP A 248 12.27 4.50 -7.40
N SER A 249 12.95 5.59 -7.05
CA SER A 249 13.69 5.70 -5.79
C SER A 249 12.75 5.61 -4.57
N GLU A 250 11.59 6.25 -4.60
CA GLU A 250 10.60 6.15 -3.52
C GLU A 250 9.96 4.76 -3.44
N LEU A 251 9.63 4.16 -4.58
CA LEU A 251 9.03 2.81 -4.64
C LEU A 251 10.01 1.74 -4.17
N TRP A 252 11.30 1.84 -4.53
CA TRP A 252 12.32 0.92 -4.05
C TRP A 252 12.52 1.03 -2.54
N LYS A 253 12.50 2.22 -1.93
CA LYS A 253 12.54 2.36 -0.45
C LYS A 253 11.42 1.58 0.23
N LEU A 254 10.23 1.57 -0.37
CA LEU A 254 9.04 0.85 0.10
C LEU A 254 9.01 -0.64 -0.30
N GLY A 255 10.06 -1.15 -0.94
CA GLY A 255 10.17 -2.56 -1.33
C GLY A 255 9.34 -2.95 -2.56
N VAL A 256 8.82 -1.98 -3.31
CA VAL A 256 8.12 -2.21 -4.57
C VAL A 256 9.15 -2.46 -5.67
N LEU A 257 9.05 -3.59 -6.38
CA LEU A 257 9.98 -3.97 -7.45
C LEU A 257 9.63 -3.27 -8.78
N ALA A 258 9.58 -1.95 -8.79
CA ALA A 258 9.39 -1.14 -10.01
C ALA A 258 10.50 -1.48 -11.02
N LYS A 259 10.12 -1.92 -12.22
CA LYS A 259 11.05 -2.57 -13.16
C LYS A 259 11.00 -2.00 -14.57
N THR A 260 9.81 -1.73 -15.08
CA THR A 260 9.59 -1.25 -16.45
C THR A 260 8.84 0.07 -16.39
N GLU A 261 9.27 1.02 -17.22
CA GLU A 261 8.61 2.31 -17.41
C GLU A 261 8.78 2.77 -18.86
N HIS A 262 7.76 3.41 -19.43
CA HIS A 262 7.81 3.98 -20.78
C HIS A 262 6.70 4.98 -21.04
N ASN A 263 6.78 5.66 -22.20
CA ASN A 263 5.64 6.36 -22.78
C ASN A 263 4.64 5.36 -23.35
N GLU A 264 3.36 5.66 -23.17
CA GLU A 264 2.25 4.98 -23.81
C GLU A 264 1.83 5.67 -25.13
N VAL A 265 0.83 5.12 -25.81
CA VAL A 265 0.38 5.58 -27.13
C VAL A 265 -0.20 7.00 -27.09
N ALA A 266 -0.98 7.36 -26.06
CA ALA A 266 -1.60 8.68 -26.02
C ALA A 266 -0.61 9.75 -25.52
N PRO A 267 -0.76 11.02 -25.97
CA PRO A 267 0.10 12.10 -25.51
C PRO A 267 0.09 12.25 -23.99
N ALA A 268 1.30 12.29 -23.41
CA ALA A 268 1.51 12.43 -21.96
C ALA A 268 0.96 11.26 -21.12
N GLN A 269 0.67 10.12 -21.76
CA GLN A 269 0.40 8.85 -21.11
C GLN A 269 1.71 8.09 -20.90
N HIS A 270 1.82 7.43 -19.76
CA HIS A 270 2.99 6.67 -19.36
C HIS A 270 2.56 5.40 -18.63
N GLU A 271 3.47 4.43 -18.54
CA GLU A 271 3.26 3.20 -17.80
C GLU A 271 4.39 2.97 -16.81
N LEU A 272 4.07 2.35 -15.66
CA LEU A 272 5.02 1.70 -14.77
C LEU A 272 4.53 0.29 -14.41
N ALA A 273 5.39 -0.71 -14.55
CA ALA A 273 5.11 -2.09 -14.18
C ALA A 273 6.15 -2.63 -13.18
N PRO A 274 5.74 -3.14 -12.00
CA PRO A 274 6.60 -3.86 -11.10
C PRO A 274 6.63 -5.38 -11.41
N ILE A 275 7.65 -6.06 -10.88
CA ILE A 275 7.69 -7.54 -10.93
C ILE A 275 6.52 -8.12 -10.14
N PHE A 276 5.88 -9.16 -10.69
CA PHE A 276 4.77 -9.84 -10.03
C PHE A 276 5.13 -10.33 -8.63
N THR A 277 4.15 -10.31 -7.74
CA THR A 277 4.25 -10.89 -6.39
C THR A 277 2.91 -11.51 -5.99
N THR A 278 2.80 -12.05 -4.78
CA THR A 278 1.52 -12.59 -4.28
C THR A 278 0.42 -11.55 -4.38
N THR A 279 -0.80 -11.97 -4.72
CA THR A 279 -1.93 -11.06 -4.99
C THR A 279 -2.15 -10.00 -3.90
N ASN A 280 -2.06 -10.38 -2.62
CA ASN A 280 -2.23 -9.45 -1.50
C ASN A 280 -1.18 -8.32 -1.50
N ILE A 281 0.09 -8.70 -1.60
CA ILE A 281 1.22 -7.75 -1.65
C ILE A 281 1.15 -6.91 -2.92
N ALA A 282 0.79 -7.50 -4.06
CA ALA A 282 0.66 -6.77 -5.33
C ALA A 282 -0.42 -5.68 -5.26
N ALA A 283 -1.56 -5.98 -4.62
CA ALA A 283 -2.62 -5.00 -4.42
C ALA A 283 -2.19 -3.86 -3.49
N ASP A 284 -1.55 -4.17 -2.36
CA ASP A 284 -1.02 -3.16 -1.44
C ASP A 284 0.05 -2.28 -2.12
N HIS A 285 0.99 -2.90 -2.82
CA HIS A 285 2.03 -2.20 -3.57
C HIS A 285 1.45 -1.30 -4.65
N ASN A 286 0.41 -1.73 -5.38
CA ASN A 286 -0.19 -0.88 -6.41
C ASN A 286 -0.85 0.37 -5.82
N GLN A 287 -1.48 0.24 -4.65
CA GLN A 287 -2.06 1.38 -3.95
C GLN A 287 -1.00 2.38 -3.48
N LEU A 288 0.13 1.88 -2.96
CA LEU A 288 1.28 2.72 -2.67
C LEU A 288 1.84 3.38 -3.95
N THR A 289 1.96 2.63 -5.04
CA THR A 289 2.41 3.16 -6.33
C THR A 289 1.55 4.34 -6.78
N MET A 290 0.23 4.17 -6.80
CA MET A 290 -0.71 5.23 -7.18
C MET A 290 -0.62 6.48 -6.27
N GLU A 291 -0.43 6.29 -4.96
CA GLU A 291 -0.27 7.39 -4.01
C GLU A 291 1.07 8.14 -4.23
N ILE A 292 2.16 7.40 -4.32
CA ILE A 292 3.51 7.95 -4.50
C ILE A 292 3.63 8.63 -5.86
N MET A 293 3.04 8.09 -6.93
CA MET A 293 2.95 8.74 -8.24
C MET A 293 2.38 10.17 -8.14
N LYS A 294 1.27 10.34 -7.39
CA LYS A 294 0.66 11.67 -7.18
C LYS A 294 1.57 12.60 -6.39
N LYS A 295 2.17 12.11 -5.30
CA LYS A 295 3.09 12.90 -4.45
C LYS A 295 4.34 13.33 -5.20
N VAL A 296 5.01 12.40 -5.88
CA VAL A 296 6.22 12.67 -6.65
C VAL A 296 5.93 13.63 -7.81
N ALA A 297 4.81 13.48 -8.52
CA ALA A 297 4.49 14.36 -9.64
C ALA A 297 4.49 15.85 -9.23
N LEU A 298 3.93 16.16 -8.06
CA LEU A 298 3.90 17.52 -7.53
C LEU A 298 5.29 18.10 -7.27
N ARG A 299 6.28 17.28 -6.91
CA ARG A 299 7.69 17.71 -6.73
C ARG A 299 8.35 18.15 -8.04
N HIS A 300 7.81 17.72 -9.18
CA HIS A 300 8.32 18.01 -10.53
C HIS A 300 7.43 19.00 -11.32
N ASP A 301 6.59 19.78 -10.62
CA ASP A 301 5.59 20.68 -11.24
C ASP A 301 4.63 19.97 -12.21
N LEU A 302 4.32 18.72 -11.91
CA LEU A 302 3.39 17.87 -12.65
C LEU A 302 2.20 17.46 -11.78
N VAL A 303 1.12 17.06 -12.44
CA VAL A 303 -0.03 16.41 -11.80
C VAL A 303 -0.22 15.05 -12.46
N CYS A 304 -0.21 13.99 -11.65
CA CYS A 304 -0.49 12.63 -12.09
C CYS A 304 -2.00 12.36 -12.06
N LEU A 305 -2.57 12.03 -13.22
CA LEU A 305 -3.96 11.65 -13.38
C LEU A 305 -4.05 10.13 -13.57
N LEU A 306 -4.88 9.50 -12.75
CA LEU A 306 -5.15 8.06 -12.77
C LEU A 306 -6.56 7.73 -13.25
N HIS A 307 -7.30 8.74 -13.73
CA HIS A 307 -8.61 8.53 -14.31
C HIS A 307 -8.45 7.75 -15.62
N GLU A 308 -9.30 6.76 -15.86
CA GLU A 308 -9.21 5.87 -17.01
C GLU A 308 -9.45 6.57 -18.36
N LYS A 309 -9.98 7.80 -18.32
CA LYS A 309 -10.31 8.59 -19.52
C LYS A 309 -10.21 10.09 -19.36
#